data_AF-A0A3B9YJP8-F1
#
_entry.id   AF-A0A3B9YJP8-F1
#
_cell.length_a   1.000
_cell.length_b   1.000
_cell.length_c   1.000
_cell.angle_alpha   90.00
_cell.angle_beta   90.00
_cell.angle_gamma   90.00
#
_symmetry.space_group_name_H-M   'P 1'
#
loop_
_entity.id
_entity.type
_entity.pdbx_description
1 polymer ?
#
loop_
_entity_poly.entity_id
_entity_poly.type
_entity_poly.pdbx_seq_one_letter_code
_entity_poly.pdbx_strand_id
1 'polypeptide(L)'
;MRLLLAAAMLLPAFAQEDAPLPPSVLDSRLADVREKLSETALGRKVLEAIKAVPVREDKRMWDRYIARYVNDRPGEQPYIGLRAQAWSELSERKLEFVLLHEGTHAALDLPCELFEGEQLAFQRELEYALQKAAVDKAFDRDLRELFAEYARLEGTRRTLTADPKLDEDGLEWKRYERDSNALMARASRDHLARVASELVLFKNAPGDFYWRVEQNYRDSPHYVGLQEVADFLDKYKDRIDEIAASPREGVYFRVGGRRYRWALVLHSRDVLKRGGVDALKARLEDFDGEGAKRLQEAIASWEKKGQP
;
A
#
# COMPACT_ATOMS: atom_id res chain seq x y z
N MET A 1 5.50 35.36 -74.32
CA MET A 1 5.06 34.04 -73.84
C MET A 1 5.16 34.05 -72.31
N ARG A 2 4.05 33.69 -71.64
CA ARG A 2 3.74 33.63 -70.18
C ARG A 2 4.95 33.26 -69.28
N LEU A 3 5.16 33.70 -68.03
CA LEU A 3 4.35 33.81 -66.80
C LEU A 3 5.15 34.67 -65.78
N LEU A 4 4.61 35.71 -65.13
CA LEU A 4 3.83 35.75 -63.86
C LEU A 4 4.67 35.85 -62.56
N LEU A 5 4.28 36.87 -61.77
CA LEU A 5 4.69 37.26 -60.42
C LEU A 5 4.74 36.10 -59.41
N ALA A 6 5.69 36.18 -58.47
CA ALA A 6 5.47 35.77 -57.07
C ALA A 6 6.42 36.55 -56.13
N ALA A 7 5.95 37.71 -55.67
CA ALA A 7 6.44 38.32 -54.44
C ALA A 7 5.64 37.72 -53.28
N ALA A 8 6.29 36.95 -52.41
CA ALA A 8 5.69 36.42 -51.18
C ALA A 8 6.68 36.53 -50.03
N MET A 9 6.42 37.57 -49.24
CA MET A 9 6.78 37.87 -47.85
C MET A 9 7.61 36.84 -47.08
N LEU A 10 8.81 37.25 -46.70
CA LEU A 10 9.56 36.77 -45.54
C LEU A 10 8.77 37.14 -44.27
N LEU A 11 8.11 36.17 -43.64
CA LEU A 11 7.71 36.29 -42.24
C LEU A 11 8.90 35.86 -41.37
N PRO A 12 9.29 36.62 -40.33
CA PRO A 12 10.19 36.11 -39.31
C PRO A 12 9.49 34.97 -38.58
N ALA A 13 10.12 33.81 -38.56
CA ALA A 13 9.80 32.73 -37.65
C ALA A 13 9.97 33.28 -36.23
N PHE A 14 8.86 33.67 -35.60
CA PHE A 14 8.82 33.87 -34.16
C PHE A 14 9.21 32.53 -33.54
N ALA A 15 10.38 32.51 -32.90
CA ALA A 15 10.65 31.56 -31.84
C ALA A 15 9.54 31.75 -30.81
N GLN A 16 8.52 30.89 -30.85
CA GLN A 16 7.66 30.68 -29.71
C GLN A 16 8.59 30.18 -28.60
N GLU A 17 8.94 31.08 -27.69
CA GLU A 17 9.44 30.68 -26.38
C GLU A 17 8.45 29.64 -25.84
N ASP A 18 8.97 28.43 -25.56
CA ASP A 18 8.24 27.30 -25.01
C ASP A 18 7.61 27.72 -23.68
N ALA A 19 6.41 28.30 -23.74
CA ALA A 19 5.58 28.45 -22.57
C ALA A 19 5.36 27.04 -22.00
N PRO A 20 5.62 26.81 -20.70
CA PRO A 20 5.42 25.50 -20.11
C PRO A 20 3.98 25.07 -20.35
N LEU A 21 3.81 23.87 -20.92
CA LEU A 21 2.49 23.27 -21.10
C LEU A 21 1.77 23.29 -19.74
N PRO A 22 0.46 23.57 -19.72
CA PRO A 22 -0.30 23.56 -18.47
C PRO A 22 -0.13 22.18 -17.80
N PRO A 23 -0.01 22.14 -16.46
CA PRO A 23 0.08 20.89 -15.71
C PRO A 23 -1.07 19.96 -16.12
N SER A 24 -0.80 18.67 -16.26
CA SER A 24 -1.86 17.71 -16.53
C SER A 24 -2.86 17.72 -15.36
N VAL A 25 -4.11 17.30 -15.59
CA VAL A 25 -5.11 17.17 -14.52
C VAL A 25 -4.58 16.29 -13.37
N LEU A 26 -3.79 15.27 -13.71
CA LEU A 26 -3.11 14.43 -12.73
C LEU A 26 -2.08 15.22 -11.90
N ASP A 27 -1.26 16.06 -12.52
CA ASP A 27 -0.24 16.85 -11.83
C ASP A 27 -0.86 17.81 -10.80
N SER A 28 -1.94 18.49 -11.17
CA SER A 28 -2.67 19.37 -10.24
C SER A 28 -3.22 18.59 -9.05
N ARG A 29 -3.89 17.46 -9.30
CA ARG A 29 -4.43 16.62 -8.22
C ARG A 29 -3.34 16.02 -7.32
N LEU A 30 -2.20 15.66 -7.89
CA LEU A 30 -1.06 15.20 -7.12
C LEU A 30 -0.46 16.34 -6.28
N ALA A 31 -0.46 17.58 -6.77
CA ALA A 31 -0.03 18.72 -5.98
C ALA A 31 -0.93 18.91 -4.74
N ASP A 32 -2.25 18.89 -4.92
CA ASP A 32 -3.22 19.02 -3.83
C ASP A 32 -3.07 17.88 -2.80
N VAL A 33 -2.92 16.64 -3.26
CA VAL A 33 -2.70 15.48 -2.39
C VAL A 33 -1.36 15.58 -1.63
N ARG A 34 -0.29 16.04 -2.28
CA ARG A 34 1.01 16.23 -1.63
C ARG A 34 0.93 17.31 -0.55
N GLU A 35 0.19 18.39 -0.79
CA GLU A 35 -0.09 19.39 0.24
C GLU A 35 -0.78 18.74 1.45
N LYS A 36 -1.83 17.93 1.23
CA LYS A 36 -2.56 17.22 2.30
C LYS A 36 -1.67 16.25 3.09
N LEU A 37 -0.81 15.49 2.42
CA LEU A 37 0.15 14.60 3.07
C LEU A 37 1.14 15.38 3.95
N SER A 38 1.57 16.56 3.48
CA SER A 38 2.56 17.40 4.17
C SER A 38 2.08 17.96 5.52
N GLU A 39 0.77 17.94 5.78
CA GLU A 39 0.18 18.36 7.06
C GLU A 39 0.61 17.44 8.22
N THR A 40 0.95 16.17 7.94
CA THR A 40 1.36 15.18 8.96
C THR A 40 2.86 14.91 8.95
N ALA A 41 3.41 14.43 10.08
CA ALA A 41 4.83 14.09 10.15
C ALA A 41 5.18 12.87 9.28
N LEU A 42 4.32 11.85 9.28
CA LEU A 42 4.50 10.65 8.48
C LEU A 42 4.37 10.95 6.98
N GLY A 43 3.39 11.76 6.58
CA GLY A 43 3.24 12.18 5.19
C GLY A 43 4.45 12.98 4.71
N ARG A 44 5.01 13.90 5.51
CA ARG A 44 6.29 14.57 5.17
C ARG A 44 7.45 13.59 5.00
N LYS A 45 7.58 12.59 5.89
CA LYS A 45 8.62 11.55 5.79
C LYS A 45 8.49 10.77 4.48
N VAL A 46 7.27 10.37 4.11
CA VAL A 46 7.01 9.66 2.85
C VAL A 46 7.32 10.56 1.65
N LEU A 47 6.84 11.80 1.65
CA LEU A 47 7.09 12.76 0.56
C LEU A 47 8.58 13.01 0.32
N GLU A 48 9.37 13.13 1.38
CA GLU A 48 10.82 13.28 1.24
C GLU A 48 11.45 12.01 0.63
N ALA A 49 11.02 10.83 1.09
CA ALA A 49 11.53 9.56 0.57
C ALA A 49 11.21 9.36 -0.93
N ILE A 50 10.06 9.86 -1.40
CA ILE A 50 9.64 9.72 -2.81
C ILE A 50 9.93 10.94 -3.68
N LYS A 51 10.71 11.91 -3.18
CA LYS A 51 11.01 13.15 -3.92
C LYS A 51 11.60 12.92 -5.31
N ALA A 52 12.38 11.85 -5.48
CA ALA A 52 12.99 11.45 -6.75
C ALA A 52 12.21 10.35 -7.49
N VAL A 53 11.08 9.89 -6.96
CA VAL A 53 10.28 8.80 -7.53
C VAL A 53 9.09 9.41 -8.27
N PRO A 54 9.09 9.46 -9.62
CA PRO A 54 8.00 10.04 -10.36
C PRO A 54 6.70 9.25 -10.17
N VAL A 55 5.58 9.96 -10.10
CA VAL A 55 4.23 9.38 -10.11
C VAL A 55 3.66 9.59 -11.52
N ARG A 56 3.23 8.52 -12.18
CA ARG A 56 2.73 8.59 -13.56
C ARG A 56 1.67 7.54 -13.85
N GLU A 57 0.87 7.76 -14.89
CA GLU A 57 0.03 6.69 -15.42
C GLU A 57 0.89 5.57 -16.03
N ASP A 58 0.53 4.32 -15.74
CA ASP A 58 1.13 3.13 -16.33
C ASP A 58 0.08 2.30 -17.05
N LYS A 59 0.10 2.36 -18.38
CA LYS A 59 -0.81 1.59 -19.26
C LYS A 59 -0.55 0.08 -19.23
N ARG A 60 0.60 -0.36 -18.69
CA ARG A 60 0.95 -1.77 -18.56
C ARG A 60 0.47 -2.34 -17.22
N MET A 61 -0.05 -1.50 -16.32
CA MET A 61 -0.57 -1.94 -15.03
C MET A 61 -1.85 -2.74 -15.23
N TRP A 62 -1.85 -3.98 -14.77
CA TRP A 62 -3.02 -4.86 -14.85
C TRP A 62 -4.14 -4.36 -13.94
N ASP A 63 -5.39 -4.72 -14.24
CA ASP A 63 -6.59 -4.29 -13.50
C ASP A 63 -6.55 -4.59 -11.99
N ARG A 64 -5.63 -5.46 -11.54
CA ARG A 64 -5.45 -5.87 -10.14
C ARG A 64 -4.99 -4.73 -9.23
N TYR A 65 -4.22 -3.77 -9.73
CA TYR A 65 -3.65 -2.70 -8.90
C TYR A 65 -4.22 -1.34 -9.31
N ILE A 66 -4.58 -0.52 -8.33
CA ILE A 66 -4.93 0.90 -8.55
C ILE A 66 -3.64 1.72 -8.72
N ALA A 67 -2.64 1.40 -7.91
CA ALA A 67 -1.30 1.93 -7.99
C ALA A 67 -0.29 0.84 -7.58
N ARG A 68 0.98 1.03 -7.95
CA ARG A 68 2.10 0.17 -7.52
C ARG A 68 3.40 0.95 -7.62
N TYR A 69 4.25 0.87 -6.61
CA TYR A 69 5.65 1.22 -6.70
C TYR A 69 6.40 0.16 -7.53
N VAL A 70 7.06 0.60 -8.60
CA VAL A 70 7.74 -0.25 -9.57
C VAL A 70 9.23 0.03 -9.51
N ASN A 71 10.01 -0.94 -9.05
CA ASN A 71 11.48 -0.89 -9.00
C ASN A 71 12.15 -2.14 -9.60
N ASP A 72 11.37 -2.97 -10.30
CA ASP A 72 11.74 -4.28 -10.83
C ASP A 72 11.90 -4.30 -12.37
N ARG A 73 11.72 -3.16 -13.06
CA ARG A 73 11.80 -3.07 -14.53
C ARG A 73 13.22 -2.80 -15.02
N PRO A 74 13.81 -3.71 -15.83
CA PRO A 74 15.15 -3.51 -16.37
C PRO A 74 15.27 -2.22 -17.21
N GLY A 75 16.24 -1.38 -16.88
CA GLY A 75 16.54 -0.14 -17.62
C GLY A 75 15.58 1.02 -17.37
N GLU A 76 14.58 0.86 -16.49
CA GLU A 76 13.70 1.95 -16.07
C GLU A 76 14.10 2.44 -14.66
N GLN A 77 14.02 3.75 -14.43
CA GLN A 77 14.14 4.32 -13.09
C GLN A 77 12.90 3.93 -12.26
N PRO A 78 13.02 3.72 -10.94
CA PRO A 78 11.86 3.42 -10.09
C PRO A 78 10.79 4.52 -10.17
N TYR A 79 9.52 4.13 -10.13
CA TYR A 79 8.39 5.07 -10.21
C TYR A 79 7.16 4.51 -9.49
N ILE A 80 6.21 5.38 -9.13
CA ILE A 80 4.87 4.96 -8.70
C ILE A 80 3.95 5.02 -9.92
N GLY A 81 3.52 3.85 -10.38
CA GLY A 81 2.56 3.72 -11.46
C GLY A 81 1.14 3.82 -10.93
N LEU A 82 0.29 4.62 -11.56
CA LEU A 82 -1.16 4.58 -11.38
C LEU A 82 -1.77 3.84 -12.58
N ARG A 83 -2.73 2.94 -12.34
CA ARG A 83 -3.50 2.33 -13.43
C ARG A 83 -4.12 3.44 -14.29
N ALA A 84 -4.07 3.27 -15.60
CA ALA A 84 -4.61 4.25 -16.54
C ALA A 84 -6.05 4.65 -16.13
N GLN A 85 -6.35 5.94 -16.13
CA GLN A 85 -7.65 6.51 -15.71
C GLN A 85 -8.05 6.31 -14.24
N ALA A 86 -7.33 5.50 -13.44
CA ALA A 86 -7.68 5.28 -12.05
C ALA A 86 -7.73 6.58 -11.26
N TRP A 87 -6.82 7.53 -11.54
CA TRP A 87 -6.84 8.84 -10.88
C TRP A 87 -8.22 9.51 -11.00
N SER A 88 -8.90 9.41 -12.15
CA SER A 88 -10.22 10.03 -12.36
C SER A 88 -11.35 9.38 -11.55
N GLU A 89 -11.17 8.13 -11.14
CA GLU A 89 -12.14 7.34 -10.35
C GLU A 89 -11.93 7.50 -8.84
N LEU A 90 -10.71 7.86 -8.42
CA LEU A 90 -10.37 7.99 -7.01
C LEU A 90 -10.84 9.33 -6.47
N SER A 91 -11.45 9.33 -5.28
CA SER A 91 -11.58 10.55 -4.49
C SER A 91 -10.18 11.04 -4.06
N GLU A 92 -10.05 12.35 -3.75
CA GLU A 92 -8.80 12.91 -3.24
C GLU A 92 -8.27 12.15 -2.03
N ARG A 93 -9.15 11.85 -1.06
CA ARG A 93 -8.80 11.05 0.12
C ARG A 93 -8.27 9.67 -0.25
N LYS A 94 -8.86 8.99 -1.25
CA LYS A 94 -8.38 7.66 -1.65
C LYS A 94 -7.03 7.77 -2.36
N LEU A 95 -6.83 8.80 -3.18
CA LEU A 95 -5.54 9.06 -3.84
C LEU A 95 -4.44 9.41 -2.82
N GLU A 96 -4.77 10.14 -1.76
CA GLU A 96 -3.89 10.46 -0.64
C GLU A 96 -3.35 9.21 0.06
N PHE A 97 -4.24 8.29 0.45
CA PHE A 97 -3.82 7.04 1.07
C PHE A 97 -3.09 6.11 0.11
N VAL A 98 -3.50 6.04 -1.17
CA VAL A 98 -2.76 5.28 -2.19
C VAL A 98 -1.34 5.81 -2.34
N LEU A 99 -1.15 7.13 -2.38
CA LEU A 99 0.19 7.71 -2.49
C LEU A 99 1.02 7.50 -1.22
N LEU A 100 0.40 7.55 -0.04
CA LEU A 100 1.05 7.19 1.22
C LEU A 100 1.51 5.72 1.21
N HIS A 101 0.65 4.81 0.77
CA HIS A 101 0.89 3.37 0.74
C HIS A 101 2.07 3.04 -0.19
N GLU A 102 1.96 3.43 -1.47
CA GLU A 102 3.02 3.19 -2.44
C GLU A 102 4.29 3.99 -2.13
N GLY A 103 4.13 5.16 -1.51
CA GLY A 103 5.27 5.93 -1.03
C GLY A 103 5.99 5.27 0.14
N THR A 104 5.29 4.48 0.96
CA THR A 104 5.92 3.64 1.98
C THR A 104 6.75 2.53 1.33
N HIS A 105 6.20 1.84 0.32
CA HIS A 105 6.97 0.85 -0.45
C HIS A 105 8.21 1.46 -1.12
N ALA A 106 8.07 2.65 -1.70
CA ALA A 106 9.17 3.39 -2.30
C ALA A 106 10.23 3.80 -1.27
N ALA A 107 9.81 4.21 -0.06
CA ALA A 107 10.72 4.56 1.03
C ALA A 107 11.51 3.35 1.55
N LEU A 108 10.89 2.17 1.53
CA LEU A 108 11.54 0.92 1.92
C LEU A 108 12.50 0.42 0.83
N ASP A 109 12.21 0.71 -0.45
CA ASP A 109 12.92 0.20 -1.64
C ASP A 109 13.27 -1.29 -1.49
N LEU A 110 12.25 -2.08 -1.16
CA LEU A 110 12.42 -3.51 -1.00
C LEU A 110 12.84 -4.13 -2.34
N PRO A 111 13.79 -5.09 -2.34
CA PRO A 111 14.22 -5.78 -3.56
C PRO A 111 13.13 -6.63 -4.22
N CYS A 112 12.03 -6.90 -3.50
CA CYS A 112 10.96 -7.80 -3.89
C CYS A 112 9.68 -7.51 -3.11
N GLU A 113 8.58 -8.11 -3.56
CA GLU A 113 7.28 -8.05 -2.88
C GLU A 113 7.28 -9.00 -1.67
N LEU A 114 7.19 -8.43 -0.48
CA LEU A 114 7.15 -9.15 0.80
C LEU A 114 5.85 -8.90 1.53
N PHE A 115 5.33 -9.91 2.21
CA PHE A 115 4.16 -9.75 3.08
C PHE A 115 4.39 -8.69 4.16
N GLU A 116 5.59 -8.68 4.76
CA GLU A 116 5.98 -7.75 5.82
C GLU A 116 6.08 -6.30 5.31
N GLY A 117 6.48 -6.10 4.05
CA GLY A 117 6.49 -4.79 3.42
C GLY A 117 5.08 -4.22 3.28
N GLU A 118 4.14 -5.05 2.83
CA GLU A 118 2.74 -4.69 2.69
C GLU A 118 2.07 -4.44 4.05
N GLN A 119 2.32 -5.33 5.02
CA GLN A 119 1.83 -5.17 6.38
C GLN A 119 2.32 -3.86 7.01
N LEU A 120 3.59 -3.48 6.79
CA LEU A 120 4.12 -2.19 7.23
C LEU A 120 3.44 -1.03 6.50
N ALA A 121 3.19 -1.12 5.20
CA ALA A 121 2.47 -0.08 4.46
C ALA A 121 1.05 0.15 5.02
N PHE A 122 0.29 -0.93 5.29
CA PHE A 122 -1.00 -0.81 5.97
C PHE A 122 -0.87 -0.23 7.39
N GLN A 123 0.13 -0.65 8.18
CA GLN A 123 0.40 -0.06 9.50
C GLN A 123 0.63 1.47 9.40
N ARG A 124 1.37 1.93 8.38
CA ARG A 124 1.60 3.37 8.13
C ARG A 124 0.33 4.11 7.75
N GLU A 125 -0.61 3.48 7.05
CA GLU A 125 -1.92 4.09 6.79
C GLU A 125 -2.68 4.34 8.09
N LEU A 126 -2.65 3.40 9.04
CA LEU A 126 -3.28 3.57 10.36
C LEU A 126 -2.61 4.70 11.17
N GLU A 127 -1.28 4.71 11.20
CA GLU A 127 -0.52 5.80 11.85
C GLU A 127 -0.84 7.16 11.23
N TYR A 128 -0.89 7.22 9.90
CA TYR A 128 -1.22 8.43 9.15
C TYR A 128 -2.64 8.91 9.46
N ALA A 129 -3.62 8.02 9.48
CA ALA A 129 -5.00 8.36 9.78
C ALA A 129 -5.13 9.02 11.17
N LEU A 130 -4.41 8.50 12.18
CA LEU A 130 -4.39 9.11 13.51
C LEU A 130 -3.71 10.49 13.52
N GLN A 131 -2.62 10.68 12.77
CA GLN A 131 -1.98 12.00 12.63
C GLN A 131 -2.89 12.98 11.88
N LYS A 132 -3.59 12.52 10.84
CA LYS A 132 -4.55 13.33 10.07
C LYS A 132 -5.71 13.76 10.94
N ALA A 133 -6.28 12.85 11.74
CA ALA A 133 -7.32 13.16 12.71
C ALA A 133 -6.88 14.21 13.74
N ALA A 134 -5.58 14.28 14.08
CA ALA A 134 -5.09 15.31 14.99
C ALA A 134 -5.07 16.74 14.39
N VAL A 135 -5.05 16.87 13.06
CA VAL A 135 -4.96 18.16 12.36
C VAL A 135 -6.24 18.53 11.59
N ASP A 136 -7.09 17.56 11.26
CA ASP A 136 -8.34 17.73 10.53
C ASP A 136 -9.53 17.24 11.38
N LYS A 137 -10.31 18.19 11.91
CA LYS A 137 -11.47 17.89 12.78
C LYS A 137 -12.61 17.19 12.06
N ALA A 138 -12.79 17.44 10.76
CA ALA A 138 -13.84 16.76 10.00
C ALA A 138 -13.46 15.29 9.79
N PHE A 139 -12.19 15.05 9.43
CA PHE A 139 -11.63 13.71 9.34
C PHE A 139 -11.70 12.96 10.68
N ASP A 140 -11.33 13.61 11.79
CA ASP A 140 -11.40 13.01 13.14
C ASP A 140 -12.82 12.55 13.48
N ARG A 141 -13.81 13.43 13.31
CA ARG A 141 -15.22 13.12 13.58
C ARG A 141 -15.68 11.91 12.77
N ASP A 142 -15.46 11.94 11.45
CA ASP A 142 -15.91 10.88 10.55
C ASP A 142 -15.21 9.54 10.89
N LEU A 143 -13.91 9.59 11.24
CA LEU A 143 -13.15 8.40 11.65
C LEU A 143 -13.65 7.83 12.98
N ARG A 144 -13.96 8.68 13.97
CA ARG A 144 -14.49 8.25 15.28
C ARG A 144 -15.84 7.59 15.17
N GLU A 145 -16.74 8.14 14.35
CA GLU A 145 -18.07 7.57 14.11
C GLU A 145 -17.94 6.14 13.57
N LEU A 146 -17.18 5.97 12.50
CA LEU A 146 -16.92 4.64 11.92
C LEU A 146 -16.21 3.70 12.90
N PHE A 147 -15.19 4.19 13.61
CA PHE A 147 -14.46 3.39 14.59
C PHE A 147 -15.39 2.87 15.69
N ALA A 148 -16.29 3.71 16.21
CA ALA A 148 -17.27 3.31 17.22
C ALA A 148 -18.24 2.24 16.69
N GLU A 149 -18.69 2.36 15.44
CA GLU A 149 -19.53 1.33 14.79
C GLU A 149 -18.82 -0.03 14.72
N TYR A 150 -17.58 -0.06 14.24
CA TYR A 150 -16.80 -1.30 14.14
C TYR A 150 -16.42 -1.86 15.52
N ALA A 151 -16.07 -1.01 16.48
CA ALA A 151 -15.75 -1.42 17.84
C ALA A 151 -16.95 -2.06 18.54
N ARG A 152 -18.16 -1.53 18.32
CA ARG A 152 -19.41 -2.13 18.80
C ARG A 152 -19.63 -3.52 18.22
N LEU A 153 -19.48 -3.68 16.90
CA LEU A 153 -19.64 -5.01 16.26
C LEU A 153 -18.62 -6.02 16.76
N GLU A 154 -17.36 -5.63 16.90
CA GLU A 154 -16.31 -6.49 17.42
C GLU A 154 -16.59 -6.87 18.90
N GLY A 155 -17.11 -5.93 19.69
CA GLY A 155 -17.60 -6.20 21.04
C GLY A 155 -18.73 -7.22 21.06
N THR A 156 -19.74 -7.06 20.20
CA THR A 156 -20.84 -8.04 20.05
C THR A 156 -20.32 -9.41 19.65
N ARG A 157 -19.42 -9.50 18.65
CA ARG A 157 -18.80 -10.76 18.22
C ARG A 157 -18.12 -11.48 19.39
N ARG A 158 -17.34 -10.77 20.18
CA ARG A 158 -16.62 -11.31 21.34
C ARG A 158 -17.58 -11.83 22.40
N THR A 159 -18.62 -11.06 22.74
CA THR A 159 -19.64 -11.49 23.70
C THR A 159 -20.34 -12.77 23.26
N LEU A 160 -20.81 -12.82 22.02
CA LEU A 160 -21.50 -14.00 21.48
C LEU A 160 -20.59 -15.23 21.36
N THR A 161 -19.30 -15.03 21.08
CA THR A 161 -18.33 -16.12 21.03
C THR A 161 -17.98 -16.65 22.43
N ALA A 162 -17.90 -15.76 23.43
CA ALA A 162 -17.54 -16.11 24.79
C ALA A 162 -18.68 -16.81 25.55
N ASP A 163 -19.93 -16.42 25.29
CA ASP A 163 -21.11 -17.05 25.89
C ASP A 163 -22.21 -17.31 24.84
N PRO A 164 -22.13 -18.45 24.14
CA PRO A 164 -23.14 -18.82 23.14
C PRO A 164 -24.55 -18.98 23.70
N LYS A 165 -24.71 -19.11 25.02
CA LYS A 165 -26.04 -19.22 25.66
C LYS A 165 -26.75 -17.87 25.74
N LEU A 166 -26.06 -16.75 25.49
CA LEU A 166 -26.71 -15.45 25.37
C LEU A 166 -27.57 -15.34 24.10
N ASP A 167 -27.48 -16.31 23.19
CA ASP A 167 -28.21 -16.35 21.94
C ASP A 167 -28.90 -17.71 21.73
N GLU A 168 -29.69 -18.15 22.73
CA GLU A 168 -30.43 -19.43 22.68
C GLU A 168 -31.28 -19.60 21.42
N ASP A 169 -31.82 -18.50 20.87
CA ASP A 169 -32.64 -18.50 19.65
C ASP A 169 -31.86 -18.17 18.35
N GLY A 170 -30.56 -17.90 18.44
CA GLY A 170 -29.71 -17.53 17.31
C GLY A 170 -30.02 -16.16 16.68
N LEU A 171 -30.84 -15.32 17.34
CA LEU A 171 -31.32 -14.05 16.81
C LEU A 171 -30.24 -12.96 16.86
N GLU A 172 -29.45 -12.91 17.95
CA GLU A 172 -28.37 -11.93 18.08
C GLU A 172 -27.21 -12.25 17.14
N TRP A 173 -26.90 -13.53 16.92
CA TRP A 173 -25.90 -13.94 15.93
C TRP A 173 -26.32 -13.58 14.51
N LYS A 174 -27.58 -13.83 14.13
CA LYS A 174 -28.10 -13.41 12.81
C LYS A 174 -28.06 -11.89 12.63
N ARG A 175 -28.37 -11.13 13.69
CA ARG A 175 -28.28 -9.67 13.68
C ARG A 175 -26.84 -9.21 13.49
N TYR A 176 -25.92 -9.79 14.26
CA TYR A 176 -24.49 -9.57 14.14
C TYR A 176 -23.99 -9.87 12.72
N GLU A 177 -24.33 -11.03 12.15
CA GLU A 177 -23.91 -11.41 10.79
C GLU A 177 -24.41 -10.41 9.74
N ARG A 178 -25.68 -10.01 9.82
CA ARG A 178 -26.24 -9.02 8.90
C ARG A 178 -25.51 -7.67 9.01
N ASP A 179 -25.36 -7.16 10.23
CA ASP A 179 -24.74 -5.86 10.47
C ASP A 179 -23.24 -5.88 10.11
N SER A 180 -22.55 -6.99 10.40
CA SER A 180 -21.16 -7.26 10.02
C SER A 180 -21.00 -7.31 8.51
N ASN A 181 -21.85 -8.05 7.79
CA ASN A 181 -21.83 -8.10 6.34
C ASN A 181 -22.05 -6.72 5.70
N ALA A 182 -22.95 -5.90 6.27
CA ALA A 182 -23.17 -4.55 5.79
C ALA A 182 -21.94 -3.65 5.98
N LEU A 183 -21.30 -3.68 7.15
CA LEU A 183 -20.07 -2.91 7.38
C LEU A 183 -18.89 -3.42 6.56
N MET A 184 -18.71 -4.73 6.40
CA MET A 184 -17.67 -5.28 5.53
C MET A 184 -17.89 -4.89 4.05
N ALA A 185 -19.14 -4.88 3.60
CA ALA A 185 -19.48 -4.36 2.27
C ALA A 185 -19.17 -2.85 2.15
N ARG A 186 -19.34 -2.06 3.22
CA ARG A 186 -18.94 -0.65 3.26
C ARG A 186 -17.42 -0.49 3.22
N ALA A 187 -16.67 -1.22 4.05
CA ALA A 187 -15.21 -1.20 4.08
C ALA A 187 -14.57 -1.54 2.72
N SER A 188 -15.20 -2.41 1.92
CA SER A 188 -14.69 -2.73 0.58
C SER A 188 -14.84 -1.58 -0.43
N ARG A 189 -15.70 -0.59 -0.17
CA ARG A 189 -16.01 0.52 -1.09
C ARG A 189 -15.51 1.87 -0.58
N ASP A 190 -15.54 2.07 0.73
CA ASP A 190 -15.16 3.30 1.41
C ASP A 190 -13.83 3.10 2.17
N HIS A 191 -12.82 3.85 1.74
CA HIS A 191 -11.48 3.76 2.29
C HIS A 191 -11.43 4.17 3.76
N LEU A 192 -12.21 5.15 4.20
CA LEU A 192 -12.21 5.57 5.61
C LEU A 192 -12.84 4.48 6.49
N ALA A 193 -13.90 3.82 5.99
CA ALA A 193 -14.52 2.70 6.68
C ALA A 193 -13.57 1.50 6.81
N ARG A 194 -12.73 1.23 5.79
CA ARG A 194 -11.65 0.24 5.88
C ARG A 194 -10.64 0.60 6.96
N VAL A 195 -10.10 1.82 6.94
CA VAL A 195 -9.14 2.30 7.94
C VAL A 195 -9.71 2.19 9.36
N ALA A 196 -10.97 2.59 9.56
CA ALA A 196 -11.65 2.45 10.85
C ALA A 196 -11.77 0.98 11.30
N SER A 197 -12.18 0.08 10.39
CA SER A 197 -12.24 -1.36 10.66
C SER A 197 -10.88 -1.93 11.04
N GLU A 198 -9.83 -1.53 10.33
CA GLU A 198 -8.46 -1.98 10.58
C GLU A 198 -7.88 -1.41 11.88
N LEU A 199 -8.17 -0.14 12.23
CA LEU A 199 -7.80 0.41 13.54
C LEU A 199 -8.41 -0.41 14.69
N VAL A 200 -9.70 -0.78 14.58
CA VAL A 200 -10.36 -1.63 15.57
C VAL A 200 -9.69 -3.00 15.65
N LEU A 201 -9.39 -3.62 14.50
CA LEU A 201 -8.73 -4.92 14.45
C LEU A 201 -7.31 -4.84 15.04
N PHE A 202 -6.51 -3.85 14.63
CA PHE A 202 -5.14 -3.64 15.10
C PHE A 202 -5.09 -3.41 16.61
N LYS A 203 -5.98 -2.58 17.16
CA LYS A 203 -6.09 -2.36 18.60
C LYS A 203 -6.30 -3.68 19.36
N ASN A 204 -7.18 -4.51 18.83
CA ASN A 204 -7.76 -5.65 19.53
C ASN A 204 -6.99 -6.96 19.34
N ALA A 205 -6.36 -7.13 18.18
CA ALA A 205 -5.62 -8.31 17.76
C ALA A 205 -4.66 -7.94 16.59
N PRO A 206 -3.48 -7.34 16.88
CA PRO A 206 -2.50 -6.98 15.84
C PRO A 206 -2.10 -8.15 14.93
N GLY A 207 -1.97 -9.36 15.50
CA GLY A 207 -1.66 -10.57 14.73
C GLY A 207 -2.73 -10.89 13.69
N ASP A 208 -4.01 -10.76 14.04
CA ASP A 208 -5.12 -10.98 13.10
C ASP A 208 -5.16 -9.91 12.00
N PHE A 209 -4.77 -8.67 12.32
CA PHE A 209 -4.58 -7.62 11.32
C PHE A 209 -3.50 -8.00 10.31
N TYR A 210 -2.30 -8.38 10.76
CA TYR A 210 -1.21 -8.75 9.86
C TYR A 210 -1.55 -10.00 9.04
N TRP A 211 -2.20 -10.98 9.66
CA TRP A 211 -2.70 -12.16 8.97
C TRP A 211 -3.72 -11.81 7.87
N ARG A 212 -4.64 -10.89 8.15
CA ARG A 212 -5.64 -10.43 7.17
C ARG A 212 -4.97 -9.75 5.97
N VAL A 213 -3.98 -8.89 6.23
CA VAL A 213 -3.19 -8.29 5.15
C VAL A 213 -2.53 -9.40 4.33
N GLU A 214 -1.85 -10.35 4.96
CA GLU A 214 -1.21 -11.49 4.27
C GLU A 214 -2.22 -12.27 3.40
N GLN A 215 -3.42 -12.58 3.91
CA GLN A 215 -4.43 -13.33 3.14
C GLN A 215 -4.85 -12.62 1.85
N ASN A 216 -4.92 -11.29 1.83
CA ASN A 216 -5.28 -10.53 0.63
C ASN A 216 -4.25 -10.69 -0.50
N TYR A 217 -3.00 -11.02 -0.15
CA TYR A 217 -1.89 -11.16 -1.09
C TYR A 217 -1.39 -12.59 -1.23
N ARG A 218 -1.85 -13.54 -0.40
CA ARG A 218 -1.38 -14.93 -0.38
C ARG A 218 -1.55 -15.65 -1.72
N ASP A 219 -2.63 -15.36 -2.44
CA ASP A 219 -2.87 -15.92 -3.78
C ASP A 219 -2.03 -15.25 -4.87
N SER A 220 -1.32 -14.17 -4.55
CA SER A 220 -0.33 -13.60 -5.45
C SER A 220 0.87 -14.53 -5.57
N PRO A 221 1.22 -14.99 -6.79
CA PRO A 221 2.39 -15.84 -6.99
C PRO A 221 3.71 -15.08 -6.77
N HIS A 222 3.65 -13.77 -6.50
CA HIS A 222 4.79 -12.87 -6.36
C HIS A 222 5.15 -12.57 -4.91
N TYR A 223 4.24 -12.73 -3.95
CA TYR A 223 4.54 -12.41 -2.55
C TYR A 223 5.18 -13.59 -1.82
N VAL A 224 6.18 -13.29 -1.00
CA VAL A 224 6.87 -14.25 -0.14
C VAL A 224 7.05 -13.67 1.26
N GLY A 225 7.19 -14.53 2.27
CA GLY A 225 7.54 -14.10 3.62
C GLY A 225 9.04 -13.86 3.76
N LEU A 226 9.41 -12.90 4.60
CA LEU A 226 10.81 -12.62 4.96
C LEU A 226 11.49 -13.87 5.51
N GLN A 227 10.81 -14.64 6.37
CA GLN A 227 11.35 -15.88 6.93
C GLN A 227 11.58 -16.94 5.84
N GLU A 228 10.68 -17.05 4.86
CA GLU A 228 10.85 -17.99 3.75
C GLU A 228 12.11 -17.68 2.93
N VAL A 229 12.35 -16.38 2.68
CA VAL A 229 13.56 -15.90 2.00
C VAL A 229 14.81 -16.19 2.84
N ALA A 230 14.76 -15.90 4.14
CA ALA A 230 15.88 -16.13 5.04
C ALA A 230 16.27 -17.62 5.09
N ASP A 231 15.29 -18.52 5.25
CA ASP A 231 15.50 -19.97 5.28
C ASP A 231 16.04 -20.50 3.94
N PHE A 232 15.57 -19.96 2.83
CA PHE A 232 16.07 -20.33 1.52
C PHE A 232 17.52 -19.91 1.33
N LEU A 233 17.86 -18.68 1.72
CA LEU A 233 19.21 -18.13 1.61
C LEU A 233 20.20 -18.80 2.54
N ASP A 234 19.82 -19.13 3.77
CA ASP A 234 20.67 -19.89 4.70
C ASP A 234 21.18 -21.18 4.06
N LYS A 235 20.31 -21.87 3.32
CA LYS A 235 20.61 -23.15 2.69
C LYS A 235 21.30 -23.05 1.33
N TYR A 236 20.99 -22.03 0.53
CA TYR A 236 21.34 -22.01 -0.90
C TYR A 236 22.09 -20.76 -1.36
N LYS A 237 22.42 -19.80 -0.49
CA LYS A 237 23.08 -18.54 -0.89
C LYS A 237 24.33 -18.75 -1.75
N ASP A 238 25.20 -19.71 -1.39
CA ASP A 238 26.49 -19.92 -2.06
C ASP A 238 26.36 -20.54 -3.46
N ARG A 239 25.17 -21.06 -3.79
CA ARG A 239 24.87 -21.75 -5.05
C ARG A 239 23.75 -21.07 -5.83
N ILE A 240 23.32 -19.89 -5.41
CA ILE A 240 22.12 -19.27 -5.96
C ILE A 240 22.28 -18.90 -7.45
N ASP A 241 23.51 -18.63 -7.88
CA ASP A 241 23.85 -18.34 -9.27
C ASP A 241 23.89 -19.60 -10.14
N GLU A 242 24.08 -20.80 -9.54
CA GLU A 242 24.02 -22.08 -10.24
C GLU A 242 22.58 -22.52 -10.54
N ILE A 243 21.59 -21.97 -9.82
CA ILE A 243 20.19 -22.27 -10.08
C ILE A 243 19.83 -21.72 -11.47
N ALA A 244 18.99 -22.42 -12.23
CA ALA A 244 18.61 -21.93 -13.56
C ALA A 244 18.01 -20.51 -13.49
N ALA A 245 18.18 -19.71 -14.55
CA ALA A 245 17.57 -18.39 -14.63
C ALA A 245 16.04 -18.46 -14.83
N SER A 246 15.55 -19.56 -15.40
CA SER A 246 14.14 -19.78 -15.70
C SER A 246 13.61 -21.05 -15.01
N PRO A 247 12.34 -21.07 -14.57
CA PRO A 247 11.75 -22.24 -13.93
C PRO A 247 11.69 -23.41 -14.91
N ARG A 248 11.99 -24.61 -14.42
CA ARG A 248 12.03 -25.83 -15.24
C ARG A 248 10.68 -26.54 -15.33
N GLU A 249 9.78 -26.26 -14.39
CA GLU A 249 8.49 -26.95 -14.26
C GLU A 249 7.38 -25.90 -14.00
N GLY A 250 7.03 -25.10 -15.03
CA GLY A 250 6.00 -24.08 -14.93
C GLY A 250 6.41 -22.92 -14.02
N VAL A 251 5.76 -22.79 -12.86
CA VAL A 251 6.00 -21.72 -11.86
C VAL A 251 6.95 -22.15 -10.72
N TYR A 252 7.73 -23.23 -10.92
CA TYR A 252 8.63 -23.78 -9.91
C TYR A 252 10.06 -23.99 -10.42
N PHE A 253 11.02 -23.79 -9.51
CA PHE A 253 12.41 -24.24 -9.67
C PHE A 253 12.63 -25.55 -8.92
N ARG A 254 13.55 -26.39 -9.42
CA ARG A 254 14.06 -27.55 -8.70
C ARG A 254 15.48 -27.25 -8.20
N VAL A 255 15.66 -27.20 -6.89
CA VAL A 255 16.92 -26.86 -6.21
C VAL A 255 17.24 -27.96 -5.21
N GLY A 256 18.39 -28.63 -5.35
CA GLY A 256 18.77 -29.74 -4.47
C GLY A 256 17.71 -30.85 -4.38
N GLY A 257 17.03 -31.16 -5.49
CA GLY A 257 15.99 -32.19 -5.55
C GLY A 257 14.60 -31.79 -5.03
N ARG A 258 14.43 -30.58 -4.47
CA ARG A 258 13.12 -30.07 -3.99
C ARG A 258 12.56 -29.01 -4.92
N ARG A 259 11.23 -28.86 -4.94
CA ARG A 259 10.52 -27.81 -5.67
C ARG A 259 10.37 -26.55 -4.81
N TYR A 260 10.63 -25.40 -5.38
CA TYR A 260 10.45 -24.08 -4.77
C TYR A 260 9.65 -23.16 -5.69
N ARG A 261 8.77 -22.33 -5.12
CA ARG A 261 8.02 -21.31 -5.87
C ARG A 261 9.00 -20.38 -6.60
N TRP A 262 8.67 -19.99 -7.83
CA TRP A 262 9.55 -19.14 -8.63
C TRP A 262 9.89 -17.80 -7.95
N ALA A 263 8.89 -17.13 -7.35
CA ALA A 263 9.08 -15.87 -6.65
C ALA A 263 10.08 -15.99 -5.51
N LEU A 264 10.00 -17.05 -4.68
CA LEU A 264 10.96 -17.26 -3.60
C LEU A 264 12.41 -17.31 -4.10
N VAL A 265 12.66 -18.01 -5.20
CA VAL A 265 14.02 -18.14 -5.75
C VAL A 265 14.51 -16.82 -6.36
N LEU A 266 13.67 -16.13 -7.14
CA LEU A 266 14.05 -14.85 -7.75
C LEU A 266 14.25 -13.76 -6.68
N HIS A 267 13.31 -13.65 -5.75
CA HIS A 267 13.38 -12.66 -4.67
C HIS A 267 14.57 -12.90 -3.76
N SER A 268 14.90 -14.16 -3.47
CA SER A 268 16.13 -14.49 -2.73
C SER A 268 17.40 -13.99 -3.45
N ARG A 269 17.45 -14.07 -4.78
CA ARG A 269 18.57 -13.50 -5.56
C ARG A 269 18.61 -11.98 -5.46
N ASP A 270 17.47 -11.33 -5.59
CA ASP A 270 17.40 -9.87 -5.54
C ASP A 270 17.75 -9.35 -4.15
N VAL A 271 17.33 -10.06 -3.09
CA VAL A 271 17.74 -9.80 -1.71
C VAL A 271 19.26 -9.91 -1.54
N LEU A 272 19.90 -10.98 -2.03
CA LEU A 272 21.35 -11.10 -1.95
C LEU A 272 22.07 -9.97 -2.69
N LYS A 273 21.61 -9.60 -3.90
CA LYS A 273 22.19 -8.50 -4.68
C LYS A 273 22.04 -7.14 -3.98
N ARG A 274 21.00 -6.96 -3.16
CA ARG A 274 20.69 -5.71 -2.44
C ARG A 274 21.08 -5.71 -0.97
N GLY A 275 22.12 -6.46 -0.61
CA GLY A 275 22.74 -6.42 0.73
C GLY A 275 22.32 -7.54 1.68
N GLY A 276 21.55 -8.52 1.21
CA GLY A 276 21.17 -9.70 1.99
C GLY A 276 20.02 -9.47 2.98
N VAL A 277 19.76 -10.49 3.79
CA VAL A 277 18.63 -10.54 4.73
C VAL A 277 18.73 -9.48 5.82
N ASP A 278 19.93 -9.14 6.29
CA ASP A 278 20.10 -8.15 7.37
C ASP A 278 19.76 -6.74 6.90
N ALA A 279 20.18 -6.35 5.68
CA ALA A 279 19.77 -5.09 5.08
C ALA A 279 18.26 -5.02 4.84
N LEU A 280 17.64 -6.15 4.51
CA LEU A 280 16.21 -6.26 4.37
C LEU A 280 15.46 -6.09 5.70
N LYS A 281 15.93 -6.76 6.77
CA LYS A 281 15.41 -6.61 8.13
C LYS A 281 15.53 -5.18 8.65
N ALA A 282 16.66 -4.51 8.39
CA ALA A 282 16.87 -3.13 8.80
C ALA A 282 15.85 -2.17 8.16
N ARG A 283 15.49 -2.38 6.89
CA ARG A 283 14.43 -1.59 6.23
C ARG A 283 13.05 -1.80 6.88
N LEU A 284 12.80 -3.00 7.42
CA LEU A 284 11.56 -3.41 8.07
C LEU A 284 11.62 -3.23 9.61
N GLU A 285 12.55 -2.44 10.16
CA GLU A 285 12.73 -2.34 11.62
C GLU A 285 11.47 -1.83 12.38
N ASP A 286 10.66 -1.01 11.70
CA ASP A 286 9.42 -0.44 12.26
C ASP A 286 8.20 -1.36 12.05
N PHE A 287 8.37 -2.52 11.40
CA PHE A 287 7.35 -3.54 11.26
C PHE A 287 7.29 -4.39 12.54
N ASP A 288 6.07 -4.55 13.07
CA ASP A 288 5.81 -5.29 14.30
C ASP A 288 6.58 -4.71 15.51
N GLY A 289 6.57 -5.41 16.66
CA GLY A 289 7.36 -5.07 17.84
C GLY A 289 7.10 -3.64 18.36
N GLU A 290 8.13 -2.80 18.35
CA GLU A 290 8.04 -1.42 18.85
C GLU A 290 7.17 -0.53 17.94
N GLY A 291 7.17 -0.76 16.63
CA GLY A 291 6.29 -0.05 15.71
C GLY A 291 4.82 -0.32 16.02
N ALA A 292 4.46 -1.60 16.17
CA ALA A 292 3.11 -2.01 16.54
C ALA A 292 2.69 -1.45 17.90
N LYS A 293 3.58 -1.51 18.90
CA LYS A 293 3.32 -0.98 20.24
C LYS A 293 3.05 0.53 20.22
N ARG A 294 3.86 1.32 19.51
CA ARG A 294 3.63 2.77 19.35
C ARG A 294 2.29 3.07 18.69
N LEU A 295 1.88 2.29 17.69
CA LEU A 295 0.57 2.46 17.06
C LEU A 295 -0.56 2.13 18.04
N GLN A 296 -0.47 1.05 18.82
CA GLN A 296 -1.46 0.73 19.85
C GLN A 296 -1.59 1.85 20.90
N GLU A 297 -0.47 2.41 21.36
CA GLU A 297 -0.45 3.54 22.28
C GLU A 297 -1.09 4.80 21.65
N ALA A 298 -0.82 5.06 20.37
CA ALA A 298 -1.43 6.16 19.63
C ALA A 298 -2.95 6.00 19.51
N ILE A 299 -3.43 4.79 19.22
CA ILE A 299 -4.88 4.48 19.18
C ILE A 299 -5.50 4.76 20.55
N ALA A 300 -4.93 4.21 21.63
CA ALA A 300 -5.46 4.39 22.98
C ALA A 300 -5.50 5.88 23.41
N SER A 301 -4.46 6.64 23.07
CA SER A 301 -4.41 8.09 23.32
C SER A 301 -5.47 8.86 22.53
N TRP A 302 -5.64 8.53 21.25
CA TRP A 302 -6.65 9.13 20.40
C TRP A 302 -8.08 8.84 20.86
N GLU A 303 -8.37 7.60 21.31
CA GLU A 303 -9.66 7.25 21.89
C GLU A 303 -9.96 8.06 23.16
N LYS A 304 -8.99 8.16 24.07
CA LYS A 304 -9.16 8.88 25.35
C LYS A 304 -9.46 10.37 25.13
N LYS A 305 -8.83 11.01 24.15
CA LYS A 305 -9.04 12.44 23.85
C LYS A 305 -10.45 12.76 23.33
N GLY A 306 -11.18 11.77 22.81
CA GLY A 306 -12.54 11.96 22.28
C GLY A 306 -13.65 11.61 23.26
N GLN A 307 -13.32 11.23 24.49
CA GLN A 307 -14.34 11.03 25.53
C GLN A 307 -14.73 12.41 26.11
N PRO A 308 -16.03 12.76 26.12
CA PRO A 308 -16.52 14.06 26.57
C PRO A 308 -16.30 14.32 28.07
#